data_AF-A0A925N5F7-F1
#
_entry.id   AF-A0A925N5F7-F1
#
_cell.length_a   1.000
_cell.length_b   1.000
_cell.length_c   1.000
_cell.angle_alpha   90.00
_cell.angle_beta   90.00
_cell.angle_gamma   90.00
#
_symmetry.space_group_name_H-M   'P 1'
#
loop_
_entity.id
_entity.type
_entity.pdbx_description
1 polymer ?
#
loop_
_entity_poly.entity_id
_entity_poly.type
_entity_poly.pdbx_seq_one_letter_code
_entity_poly.pdbx_strand_id
1 'polypeptide(L)'
;MAGWQHIELADADLELDRAWLSPAQADALFAALRDAIVWETHRISLFGREVDSPRLSCWIGDPDAVYSYSRTRFEPRSWPDALSTIRARLRSETGVDFNSVLANLYRDGR
;
A
#
# COMPACT_ATOMS: atom_id res chain seq x y z
N MET A 1 24.51 2.09 -8.58
CA MET A 1 23.52 1.24 -7.89
C MET A 1 23.31 1.87 -6.53
N ALA A 2 22.09 2.34 -6.24
CA ALA A 2 21.73 2.68 -4.87
C ALA A 2 21.08 1.43 -4.27
N GLY A 3 21.55 1.03 -3.09
CA GLY A 3 20.89 -0.01 -2.27
C GLY A 3 20.37 0.64 -1.00
N TRP A 4 19.96 -0.17 -0.04
CA TRP A 4 19.43 0.29 1.25
C TRP A 4 20.40 1.22 1.98
N GLN A 5 19.90 2.41 2.30
CA GLN A 5 20.59 3.42 3.10
C GLN A 5 19.95 3.49 4.48
N HIS A 6 20.71 3.23 5.53
CA HIS A 6 20.25 3.45 6.89
C HIS A 6 20.18 4.95 7.19
N ILE A 7 19.07 5.41 7.77
CA ILE A 7 18.82 6.80 8.16
C ILE A 7 18.69 6.84 9.68
N GLU A 8 19.66 7.49 10.32
CA GLU A 8 19.68 7.68 11.77
C GLU A 8 18.53 8.57 12.23
N LEU A 9 17.66 8.03 13.09
CA LEU A 9 16.60 8.76 13.77
C LEU A 9 16.57 8.31 15.23
N ALA A 10 16.38 9.26 16.15
CA ALA A 10 16.22 8.91 17.56
C ALA A 10 15.00 8.00 17.74
N ASP A 11 15.20 6.87 18.40
CA ASP A 11 14.17 5.87 18.73
C ASP A 11 13.43 5.26 17.50
N ALA A 12 14.07 5.22 16.33
CA ALA A 12 13.50 4.61 15.13
C ALA A 12 14.54 3.97 14.21
N ASP A 13 14.18 2.83 13.60
CA ASP A 13 14.93 2.19 12.52
C ASP A 13 14.33 2.59 11.16
N LEU A 14 15.13 3.24 10.31
CA LEU A 14 14.70 3.64 8.98
C LEU A 14 15.74 3.25 7.93
N GLU A 15 15.28 2.59 6.87
CA GLU A 15 16.09 2.27 5.69
C GLU A 15 15.40 2.79 4.42
N LEU A 16 16.20 3.28 3.47
CA LEU A 16 15.73 3.86 2.22
C LEU A 16 16.53 3.35 1.02
N ASP A 17 15.83 2.75 0.06
CA ASP A 17 16.34 2.53 -1.28
C ASP A 17 15.51 3.33 -2.30
N ARG A 18 16.11 4.39 -2.86
CA ARG A 18 15.48 5.27 -3.84
C ARG A 18 15.37 4.65 -5.23
N ALA A 19 16.17 3.64 -5.54
CA ALA A 19 16.23 2.98 -6.83
C ALA A 19 15.70 1.54 -6.76
N TRP A 20 14.93 1.22 -5.72
CA TRP A 20 14.40 -0.11 -5.46
C TRP A 20 13.64 -0.71 -6.65
N LEU A 21 12.89 0.15 -7.37
CA LEU A 21 12.38 -0.12 -8.70
C LEU A 21 13.08 0.79 -9.70
N SER A 22 13.47 0.24 -10.84
CA SER A 22 13.81 1.08 -11.98
C SER A 22 12.58 1.87 -12.45
N PRO A 23 12.75 3.03 -13.11
CA PRO A 23 11.62 3.82 -13.60
C PRO A 23 10.64 3.01 -14.45
N ALA A 24 11.15 2.17 -15.36
CA ALA A 24 10.32 1.33 -16.22
C ALA A 24 9.51 0.29 -15.44
N GLN A 25 10.09 -0.30 -14.39
CA GLN A 25 9.37 -1.23 -13.51
C GLN A 25 8.30 -0.51 -12.69
N ALA A 26 8.60 0.70 -12.20
CA ALA A 26 7.65 1.51 -11.45
C ALA A 26 6.45 1.93 -12.32
N ASP A 27 6.69 2.38 -13.56
CA ASP A 27 5.64 2.77 -14.50
C ASP A 27 4.73 1.59 -14.88
N ALA A 28 5.33 0.43 -15.17
CA ALA A 28 4.60 -0.79 -15.50
C ALA A 28 3.76 -1.28 -14.31
N LEU A 29 4.33 -1.29 -13.09
CA LEU A 29 3.62 -1.65 -11.88
C LEU A 29 2.45 -0.69 -11.63
N PHE A 30 2.67 0.62 -11.75
CA PHE A 30 1.63 1.61 -11.56
C PHE A 30 0.47 1.40 -12.53
N ALA A 31 0.74 1.23 -13.83
CA ALA A 31 -0.29 0.97 -14.82
C ALA A 31 -1.09 -0.30 -14.50
N ALA A 32 -0.40 -1.40 -14.17
CA ALA A 32 -1.03 -2.66 -13.83
C ALA A 32 -1.93 -2.55 -12.59
N LEU A 33 -1.45 -1.89 -11.52
CA LEU A 33 -2.21 -1.74 -10.28
C LEU A 33 -3.39 -0.78 -10.43
N ARG A 34 -3.21 0.31 -11.19
CA ARG A 34 -4.29 1.26 -11.46
C ARG A 34 -5.49 0.57 -12.10
N ASP A 35 -5.24 -0.36 -13.02
CA ASP A 35 -6.30 -1.00 -13.79
C ASP A 35 -6.84 -2.27 -13.10
N ALA A 36 -6.01 -3.00 -12.34
CA ALA A 36 -6.40 -4.26 -11.69
C ALA A 36 -7.06 -4.08 -10.31
N ILE A 37 -6.75 -3.00 -9.58
CA ILE A 37 -7.32 -2.77 -8.25
C ILE A 37 -8.73 -2.21 -8.38
N VAL A 38 -9.67 -2.77 -7.61
CA VAL A 38 -11.01 -2.21 -7.46
C VAL A 38 -10.95 -1.05 -6.48
N TRP A 39 -10.76 0.16 -7.00
CA TRP A 39 -10.62 1.39 -6.24
C TRP A 39 -11.96 1.89 -5.70
N GLU A 40 -11.99 2.25 -4.42
CA GLU A 40 -13.20 2.72 -3.74
C GLU A 40 -12.96 4.04 -3.01
N THR A 41 -13.99 4.90 -2.98
CA THR A 41 -14.00 6.07 -2.10
C THR A 41 -14.57 5.65 -0.75
N HIS A 42 -13.72 5.59 0.28
CA HIS A 42 -14.16 5.28 1.64
C HIS A 42 -14.65 6.54 2.34
N ARG A 43 -15.65 6.40 3.23
CA ARG A 43 -16.08 7.48 4.11
C ARG A 43 -15.31 7.44 5.41
N ILE A 44 -14.94 8.62 5.89
CA ILE A 44 -14.26 8.80 7.17
C ILE A 44 -15.11 9.70 8.07
N SER A 45 -15.12 9.39 9.37
CA SER A 45 -15.73 10.26 10.36
C SER A 45 -14.71 11.27 10.85
N LEU A 46 -14.96 12.56 10.60
CA LEU A 46 -14.16 13.67 11.09
C LEU A 46 -15.08 14.63 11.86
N PHE A 47 -14.75 14.89 13.13
CA PHE A 47 -15.52 15.78 14.01
C PHE A 47 -17.03 15.48 14.06
N GLY A 48 -17.39 14.19 14.07
CA GLY A 48 -18.78 13.73 14.11
C GLY A 48 -19.55 13.84 12.79
N ARG A 49 -18.87 14.22 11.68
CA ARG A 49 -19.45 14.25 10.33
C ARG A 49 -18.80 13.16 9.48
N GLU A 50 -19.61 12.49 8.66
CA GLU A 50 -19.07 11.61 7.62
C GLU A 50 -18.72 12.43 6.37
N VAL A 51 -17.49 12.27 5.89
CA VAL A 51 -17.02 12.88 4.65
C VAL A 51 -16.35 11.82 3.78
N ASP A 52 -16.45 12.00 2.46
CA ASP A 52 -15.74 11.15 1.51
C ASP A 52 -14.23 11.41 1.62
N SER A 53 -13.45 10.33 1.60
CA SER A 53 -11.99 10.42 1.58
C SER A 53 -11.50 11.11 0.29
N PRO A 54 -10.50 12.00 0.35
CA PRO A 54 -9.97 12.67 -0.85
C PRO A 54 -9.23 11.72 -1.80
N ARG A 55 -8.91 10.51 -1.33
CA ARG A 55 -8.21 9.46 -2.10
C ARG A 55 -9.13 8.27 -2.34
N LEU A 56 -8.83 7.53 -3.41
CA LEU A 56 -9.35 6.18 -3.58
C LEU A 56 -8.47 5.20 -2.80
N SER A 57 -9.05 4.16 -2.22
CA SER A 57 -8.26 3.13 -1.54
C SER A 57 -8.88 1.75 -1.66
N CYS A 58 -8.03 0.74 -1.46
CA CYS A 58 -8.41 -0.67 -1.47
C CYS A 58 -7.63 -1.41 -0.40
N TRP A 59 -8.33 -2.13 0.48
CA TRP A 59 -7.70 -3.03 1.45
C TRP A 59 -7.49 -4.39 0.78
N ILE A 60 -6.23 -4.83 0.67
CA ILE A 60 -5.83 -6.04 -0.02
C ILE A 60 -5.10 -6.93 0.97
N GLY A 61 -5.35 -8.24 0.95
CA GLY A 61 -4.70 -9.13 1.89
C GLY A 61 -5.09 -10.58 1.76
N ASP A 62 -4.50 -11.38 2.63
CA ASP A 62 -4.87 -12.78 2.83
C ASP A 62 -6.33 -12.86 3.36
N PRO A 63 -7.06 -13.98 3.17
CA PRO A 63 -8.49 -14.05 3.50
C PRO A 63 -8.85 -13.71 4.95
N ASP A 64 -7.92 -13.90 5.87
CA ASP A 64 -8.07 -13.63 7.31
C ASP A 64 -7.53 -12.26 7.73
N ALA A 65 -6.96 -11.47 6.81
CA ALA A 65 -6.44 -10.13 7.06
C ALA A 65 -7.55 -9.08 7.18
N VAL A 66 -8.54 -9.35 8.03
CA VAL A 66 -9.66 -8.45 8.32
C VAL A 66 -9.18 -7.37 9.29
N TYR A 67 -9.44 -6.11 8.93
CA TYR A 67 -9.05 -4.97 9.74
C TYR A 67 -10.25 -4.10 10.12
N SER A 68 -10.26 -3.54 11.34
CA SER A 68 -11.32 -2.63 11.78
C SER A 68 -10.73 -1.30 12.17
N TYR A 69 -11.25 -0.22 11.57
CA TYR A 69 -10.80 1.13 11.85
C TYR A 69 -11.96 2.12 11.78
N SER A 70 -12.04 3.00 12.78
CA SER A 70 -13.11 4.01 12.88
C SER A 70 -14.54 3.43 12.75
N ARG A 71 -14.77 2.26 13.37
CA ARG A 71 -16.03 1.47 13.29
C ARG A 71 -16.37 0.92 11.91
N THR A 72 -15.49 1.10 10.92
CA THR A 72 -15.59 0.45 9.62
C THR A 72 -14.77 -0.83 9.62
N ARG A 73 -15.37 -1.93 9.16
CA ARG A 73 -14.69 -3.21 8.96
C ARG A 73 -14.27 -3.33 7.50
N PHE A 74 -12.99 -3.59 7.28
CA PHE A 74 -12.37 -3.76 5.98
C PHE A 74 -12.14 -5.25 5.73
N GLU A 75 -12.86 -5.78 4.75
CA GLU A 75 -12.63 -7.12 4.21
C GLU A 75 -11.54 -7.05 3.14
N PRO A 76 -10.51 -7.91 3.17
CA PRO A 76 -9.43 -7.87 2.20
C PRO A 76 -9.93 -8.30 0.82
N ARG A 77 -9.58 -7.52 -0.20
CA ARG A 77 -9.61 -7.97 -1.58
C ARG A 77 -8.41 -8.88 -1.84
N SER A 78 -8.58 -9.84 -2.74
CA SER A 78 -7.49 -10.75 -3.12
C SER A 78 -6.34 -9.98 -3.77
N TRP A 79 -5.12 -10.49 -3.57
CA TRP A 79 -3.91 -9.92 -4.14
C TRP A 79 -3.93 -9.92 -5.68
N PRO A 80 -3.71 -8.77 -6.33
CA PRO A 80 -3.38 -8.73 -7.75
C PRO A 80 -2.00 -9.37 -8.00
N ASP A 81 -1.81 -10.06 -9.12
CA ASP A 81 -0.54 -10.74 -9.45
C ASP A 81 0.69 -9.82 -9.40
N ALA A 82 0.54 -8.58 -9.89
CA ALA A 82 1.58 -7.57 -9.85
C ALA A 82 1.99 -7.22 -8.40
N LEU A 83 1.03 -7.21 -7.47
CA LEU A 83 1.26 -6.92 -6.07
C LEU A 83 1.83 -8.14 -5.32
N SER A 84 1.42 -9.36 -5.68
CA SER A 84 2.00 -10.61 -5.17
C SER A 84 3.50 -10.71 -5.48
N THR A 85 3.91 -10.28 -6.68
CA THR A 85 5.33 -10.22 -7.07
C THR A 85 6.13 -9.27 -6.18
N ILE A 86 5.56 -8.09 -5.90
CA ILE A 86 6.16 -7.08 -5.01
C ILE A 86 6.27 -7.59 -3.58
N ARG A 87 5.21 -8.21 -3.05
CA ARG A 87 5.17 -8.84 -1.72
C ARG A 87 6.26 -9.89 -1.58
N ALA A 88 6.41 -10.78 -2.56
CA ALA A 88 7.43 -11.84 -2.52
C ALA A 88 8.86 -11.28 -2.55
N ARG A 89 9.11 -10.23 -3.35
CA ARG A 89 10.41 -9.56 -3.39
C ARG A 89 10.73 -8.89 -2.05
N LEU A 90 9.80 -8.10 -1.51
CA LEU A 90 9.97 -7.46 -0.20
C LEU A 90 10.25 -8.50 0.89
N ARG A 91 9.50 -9.60 0.93
CA ARG A 91 9.76 -10.72 1.85
C ARG A 91 11.18 -11.26 1.74
N SER A 92 11.69 -11.45 0.52
CA SER A 92 13.05 -11.96 0.30
C SER A 92 14.13 -10.98 0.76
N GLU A 93 13.87 -9.68 0.68
CA GLU A 93 14.86 -8.65 1.00
C GLU A 93 14.83 -8.25 2.48
N THR A 94 13.65 -8.21 3.11
CA THR A 94 13.47 -7.80 4.50
C THR A 94 13.36 -8.97 5.48
N GLY A 95 13.07 -10.17 4.99
CA GLY A 95 12.76 -11.33 5.82
C GLY A 95 11.38 -11.26 6.51
N VAL A 96 10.54 -10.29 6.14
CA VAL A 96 9.23 -10.07 6.77
C VAL A 96 8.09 -10.61 5.92
N ASP A 97 7.19 -11.33 6.56
CA ASP A 97 5.92 -11.76 5.98
C ASP A 97 4.86 -10.66 6.12
N PHE A 98 4.47 -10.06 4.99
CA PHE A 98 3.33 -9.15 4.93
C PHE A 98 2.07 -9.95 4.63
N ASN A 99 0.97 -9.75 5.35
CA ASN A 99 -0.31 -10.43 5.12
C ASN A 99 -1.39 -9.51 4.50
N SER A 100 -1.10 -8.20 4.40
CA SER A 100 -2.03 -7.20 3.88
C SER A 100 -1.30 -5.94 3.40
N VAL A 101 -2.01 -5.11 2.64
CA VAL A 101 -1.60 -3.79 2.20
C VAL A 101 -2.81 -2.90 1.96
N LEU A 102 -2.72 -1.64 2.39
CA LEU A 102 -3.66 -0.60 2.00
C LEU A 102 -3.13 0.16 0.79
N ALA A 103 -3.74 -0.06 -0.37
CA ALA A 103 -3.43 0.73 -1.57
C ALA A 103 -4.15 2.08 -1.49
N ASN A 104 -3.45 3.18 -1.76
CA ASN A 104 -4.02 4.53 -1.82
C ASN A 104 -3.68 5.17 -3.17
N LEU A 105 -4.69 5.63 -3.90
CA LEU A 105 -4.56 6.34 -5.17
C LEU A 105 -4.99 7.80 -4.99
N TYR A 106 -4.01 8.69 -5.07
CA TYR A 106 -4.17 10.14 -5.06
C TYR A 106 -4.36 10.59 -6.52
N ARG A 107 -5.58 10.99 -6.87
CA ARG A 107 -5.99 11.27 -8.26
C ARG A 107 -5.35 12.55 -8.79
N ASP A 108 -5.38 13.56 -7.94
CA ASP A 108 -4.75 14.86 -8.13
C ASP A 108 -4.18 15.30 -6.77
N GLY A 109 -3.26 16.27 -6.78
CA GLY A 109 -2.63 16.77 -5.55
C GLY A 109 -3.54 17.68 -4.71
N ARG A 110 -4.86 17.40 -4.70
CA ARG A 110 -5.89 18.20 -4.03
C ARG A 110 -6.42 17.49 -2.77
#